data_AF-A0A5M3N5Q8-F1
#
_entry.id   AF-A0A5M3N5Q8-F1
#
_cell.length_a   1.000
_cell.length_b   1.000
_cell.length_c   1.000
_cell.angle_alpha   90.00
_cell.angle_beta   90.00
_cell.angle_gamma   90.00
#
_symmetry.space_group_name_H-M   'P 1'
#
loop_
_entity.id
_entity.type
_entity.pdbx_description
1 polymer ?
#
loop_
_entity_poly.entity_id
_entity_poly.type
_entity_poly.pdbx_seq_one_letter_code
_entity_poly.pdbx_strand_id
1 'polypeptide(L)'
;MEEAVPTVNLTGVGSRFISSNEVETARTRREEQWKAAYARLGQEPPPRPTEDAFDGRSLAEAAKQEEWEEKTKLANQFRALEEDEIMFLDSIREKEAEAERLRKAQDGEELQDFKK
;
A
#
# COMPACT_ATOMS: atom_id res chain seq x y z
N MET A 1 -6.09 -41.00 -12.20
CA MET A 1 -5.76 -40.58 -13.57
C MET A 1 -4.54 -39.70 -13.43
N GLU A 2 -3.38 -40.21 -13.83
CA GLU A 2 -2.07 -39.66 -13.44
C GLU A 2 -1.80 -38.32 -14.13
N GLU A 3 -1.60 -37.27 -13.33
CA GLU A 3 -1.23 -35.93 -13.77
C GLU A 3 0.23 -35.94 -14.24
N ALA A 4 0.44 -35.98 -15.55
CA ALA A 4 1.77 -35.89 -16.15
C ALA A 4 2.30 -34.45 -16.00
N VAL A 5 3.15 -34.22 -15.00
CA VAL A 5 4.01 -33.02 -14.93
C VAL A 5 4.92 -32.99 -16.17
N PRO A 6 5.00 -31.88 -16.93
CA PRO A 6 5.87 -31.81 -18.10
C PRO A 6 7.33 -31.85 -17.64
N THR A 7 7.97 -33.00 -17.82
CA THR A 7 9.41 -33.16 -17.54
C THR A 7 10.19 -32.55 -18.72
N VAL A 8 10.82 -31.40 -18.50
CA VAL A 8 11.59 -30.68 -19.52
C VAL A 8 13.02 -31.24 -19.59
N ASN A 9 13.18 -32.44 -20.14
CA ASN A 9 14.49 -32.97 -20.53
C ASN A 9 14.58 -32.99 -22.07
N LEU A 10 15.02 -31.87 -22.65
CA LEU A 10 15.16 -31.71 -24.10
C LEU A 10 16.58 -31.23 -24.42
N THR A 11 17.47 -32.21 -24.60
CA THR A 11 18.88 -32.04 -24.99
C THR A 11 18.97 -31.73 -26.49
N GLY A 12 18.63 -30.51 -26.90
CA GLY A 12 18.81 -30.05 -28.27
C GLY A 12 18.29 -28.63 -28.50
N VAL A 13 19.07 -27.79 -29.18
CA VAL A 13 18.74 -26.37 -29.44
C VAL A 13 17.43 -26.20 -30.21
N GLY A 14 17.10 -27.12 -31.12
CA GLY A 14 15.86 -27.11 -31.90
C GLY A 14 14.59 -27.29 -31.07
N SER A 15 14.68 -27.96 -29.91
CA SER A 15 13.55 -28.20 -29.02
C SER A 15 13.19 -27.00 -28.12
N ARG A 16 13.99 -25.94 -28.17
CA ARG A 16 13.78 -24.71 -27.39
C ARG A 16 12.97 -23.67 -28.17
N PHE A 17 12.76 -23.89 -29.46
CA PHE A 17 11.99 -22.99 -30.31
C PHE A 17 10.54 -23.49 -30.40
N ILE A 18 9.60 -22.61 -30.05
CA ILE A 18 8.16 -22.85 -30.15
C ILE A 18 7.55 -21.86 -31.14
N SER A 19 6.50 -22.30 -31.84
CA SER A 19 5.80 -21.43 -32.80
C SER A 19 4.92 -20.40 -32.06
N SER A 20 4.63 -19.26 -32.71
CA SER A 20 3.71 -18.25 -32.14
C SER A 20 2.37 -18.86 -31.74
N ASN A 21 1.83 -19.75 -32.59
CA ASN A 21 0.58 -20.44 -32.34
C ASN A 21 0.66 -21.36 -31.11
N GLU A 22 1.81 -22.02 -30.90
CA GLU A 22 2.03 -22.84 -29.71
C GLU A 22 2.10 -21.99 -28.42
N VAL A 23 2.69 -20.80 -28.49
CA VAL A 23 2.67 -19.84 -27.38
C VAL A 23 1.24 -19.41 -27.03
N GLU A 24 0.44 -19.08 -28.04
CA GLU A 24 -0.95 -18.64 -27.86
C GLU A 24 -1.84 -19.76 -27.28
N THR A 25 -1.71 -20.99 -27.79
CA THR A 25 -2.43 -22.16 -27.26
C THR A 25 -2.01 -22.51 -25.83
N ALA A 26 -0.73 -22.36 -25.49
CA ALA A 26 -0.26 -22.55 -24.12
C ALA A 26 -0.80 -21.47 -23.17
N ARG A 27 -0.90 -20.21 -23.62
CA ARG A 27 -1.50 -19.11 -22.85
C ARG A 27 -2.98 -19.34 -22.59
N THR A 28 -3.75 -19.69 -23.61
CA THR A 28 -5.20 -19.96 -23.48
C THR A 28 -5.47 -21.12 -22.53
N ARG A 29 -4.74 -22.23 -22.66
CA ARG A 29 -4.84 -23.38 -21.74
C ARG A 29 -4.56 -22.97 -20.29
N ARG A 30 -3.55 -22.12 -20.06
CA ARG A 30 -3.22 -21.62 -18.72
C ARG A 30 -4.34 -20.76 -18.15
N GLU A 31 -4.94 -19.88 -18.97
CA GLU A 31 -6.07 -19.04 -18.56
C GLU A 31 -7.32 -19.87 -18.23
N GLU A 32 -7.59 -20.93 -18.99
CA GLU A 32 -8.70 -21.86 -18.72
C GLU A 32 -8.50 -22.62 -17.42
N GLN A 33 -7.29 -23.14 -17.18
CA GLN A 33 -6.93 -23.82 -15.94
C GLN A 33 -7.05 -22.88 -14.73
N TRP A 34 -6.59 -21.64 -14.89
CA TRP A 34 -6.73 -20.60 -13.87
C TRP A 34 -8.21 -20.36 -13.53
N LYS A 35 -9.05 -20.07 -14.53
CA LYS A 35 -10.50 -19.86 -14.32
C LYS A 35 -11.17 -21.07 -13.66
N ALA A 36 -10.82 -22.28 -14.09
CA ALA A 36 -11.35 -23.53 -13.51
C ALA A 36 -10.95 -23.70 -12.04
N ALA A 37 -9.72 -23.33 -11.67
CA ALA A 37 -9.24 -23.39 -10.28
C ALA A 37 -10.03 -22.43 -9.36
N TYR A 38 -10.28 -21.21 -9.81
CA TYR A 38 -11.08 -20.24 -9.07
C TYR A 38 -12.56 -20.63 -8.97
N ALA A 39 -13.14 -21.16 -10.07
CA ALA A 39 -14.50 -21.70 -10.06
C ALA A 39 -14.66 -22.85 -9.05
N ARG A 40 -13.65 -23.72 -8.92
CA ARG A 40 -13.64 -24.78 -7.90
C ARG A 40 -13.59 -24.25 -6.47
N LEU A 41 -12.92 -23.12 -6.25
CA LEU A 41 -12.83 -22.46 -4.95
C LEU A 41 -14.12 -21.68 -4.59
N GLY A 42 -15.03 -21.50 -5.55
CA GLY A 42 -16.27 -20.72 -5.36
C GLY A 42 -16.02 -19.21 -5.26
N GLN A 43 -14.85 -18.75 -5.70
CA GLN A 43 -14.47 -17.34 -5.73
C GLN A 43 -14.35 -16.86 -7.17
N GLU A 44 -14.74 -15.61 -7.43
CA GLU A 44 -14.53 -15.01 -8.74
C GLU A 44 -13.03 -14.78 -8.94
N PRO A 45 -12.46 -15.12 -10.12
CA PRO A 45 -11.07 -14.79 -10.41
C PRO A 45 -10.85 -13.29 -10.27
N PRO A 46 -9.76 -12.83 -9.64
CA PRO A 46 -9.46 -11.42 -9.60
C PRO A 46 -9.35 -10.85 -11.01
N PRO A 47 -9.73 -9.57 -11.23
CA PRO A 47 -9.59 -8.94 -12.53
C PRO A 47 -8.14 -9.07 -12.99
N ARG A 48 -7.95 -9.39 -14.27
CA ARG A 48 -6.60 -9.45 -14.85
C ARG A 48 -5.91 -8.12 -14.54
N PRO A 49 -4.66 -8.13 -14.04
CA PRO A 49 -3.92 -6.90 -13.85
C PRO A 49 -3.94 -6.17 -15.19
N THR A 50 -4.40 -4.92 -15.16
CA THR A 50 -4.24 -4.03 -16.31
C THR A 50 -2.75 -3.95 -16.56
N GLU A 51 -2.32 -4.27 -17.78
CA GLU A 51 -0.94 -4.01 -18.20
C GLU A 51 -0.66 -2.53 -17.89
N ASP A 52 0.24 -2.29 -16.95
CA ASP A 52 0.59 -0.94 -16.55
C ASP A 52 1.02 -0.18 -17.81
N ALA A 53 0.58 1.08 -17.93
CA ALA A 53 0.91 1.91 -19.08
C ALA A 53 2.43 1.88 -19.27
N PHE A 54 2.87 1.39 -20.44
CA PHE A 54 4.28 1.19 -20.74
C PHE A 54 5.05 2.50 -20.49
N ASP A 55 5.84 2.51 -19.42
CA ASP A 55 6.69 3.63 -19.07
C ASP A 55 7.87 3.65 -20.05
N GLY A 56 7.95 4.69 -20.87
CA GLY A 56 9.03 4.86 -21.84
C GLY A 56 10.38 5.20 -21.21
N ARG A 57 10.45 5.35 -19.89
CA ARG A 57 11.71 5.59 -19.15
C ARG A 57 12.56 4.32 -19.09
N SER A 58 13.88 4.52 -19.05
CA SER A 58 14.78 3.40 -18.81
C SER A 58 14.65 2.88 -17.36
N LEU A 59 14.91 1.59 -17.14
CA LEU A 59 14.85 0.97 -15.80
C LEU A 59 15.77 1.67 -14.79
N ALA A 60 16.90 2.23 -15.25
CA ALA A 60 17.83 2.99 -14.42
C ALA A 60 17.25 4.35 -13.99
N GLU A 61 16.48 5.01 -14.86
CA GLU A 61 15.81 6.28 -14.54
C GLU A 61 14.64 6.06 -13.57
N ALA A 62 13.88 4.98 -13.74
CA ALA A 62 12.78 4.63 -12.83
C ALA A 62 13.28 4.36 -11.40
N ALA A 63 14.33 3.54 -11.25
CA ALA A 63 14.91 3.23 -9.94
C ALA A 63 15.50 4.47 -9.24
N LYS A 64 16.17 5.35 -10.00
CA LYS A 64 16.73 6.60 -9.44
C LYS A 64 15.63 7.55 -8.96
N GLN A 65 14.51 7.61 -9.66
CA GLN A 65 13.38 8.43 -9.26
C GLN A 65 12.72 7.88 -8.00
N GLU A 66 12.49 6.57 -7.92
CA GLU A 66 11.92 5.92 -6.74
C GLU A 66 12.80 6.13 -5.50
N GLU A 67 14.12 5.99 -5.64
CA GLU A 67 15.05 6.29 -4.53
C GLU A 67 15.00 7.75 -4.09
N TRP A 68 14.88 8.69 -5.04
CA TRP A 68 14.79 10.11 -4.72
C TRP A 68 13.47 10.44 -4.05
N GLU A 69 12.36 9.88 -4.52
CA GLU A 69 11.03 10.04 -3.94
C GLU A 69 10.97 9.46 -2.54
N GLU A 70 11.46 8.24 -2.30
CA GLU A 70 11.49 7.65 -0.96
C GLU A 70 12.34 8.47 0.03
N LYS A 71 13.51 8.96 -0.41
CA LYS A 71 14.36 9.84 0.42
C LYS A 71 13.69 11.20 0.70
N THR A 72 13.00 11.77 -0.29
CA THR A 72 12.39 13.11 -0.20
C THR A 72 11.03 13.08 0.49
N LYS A 73 10.32 11.95 0.43
CA LYS A 73 9.00 11.74 1.02
C LYS A 73 9.00 11.99 2.52
N LEU A 74 9.98 11.44 3.25
CA LEU A 74 10.10 11.72 4.68
C LEU A 74 10.53 13.17 4.95
N ALA A 75 11.43 13.72 4.13
CA ALA A 75 11.91 15.09 4.30
C ALA A 75 10.79 16.13 4.12
N ASN A 76 9.86 15.91 3.19
CA ASN A 76 8.73 16.81 2.94
C ASN A 76 7.58 16.67 3.95
N GLN A 77 7.51 15.56 4.71
CA GLN A 77 6.45 15.35 5.69
C GLN A 77 6.61 16.24 6.92
N PHE A 78 7.83 16.62 7.26
CA PHE A 78 8.13 17.39 8.45
C PHE A 78 8.74 18.73 8.04
N ARG A 79 8.02 19.80 8.36
CA ARG A 79 8.56 21.17 8.31
C ARG A 79 8.64 21.75 9.72
N ALA A 80 9.51 22.75 9.89
CA ALA A 80 9.49 23.55 11.11
C ALA A 80 8.16 24.30 11.23
N LEU A 81 7.69 24.48 12.47
CA LEU A 81 6.55 25.34 12.77
C LEU A 81 6.95 26.80 12.57
N GLU A 82 6.02 27.58 12.01
CA GLU A 82 6.15 29.04 11.90
C GLU A 82 5.90 29.71 13.27
N GLU A 83 6.36 30.94 13.45
CA GLU A 83 6.26 31.65 14.73
C GLU A 83 4.82 31.84 15.19
N ASP A 84 3.90 32.11 14.26
CA ASP A 84 2.47 32.24 14.51
C ASP A 84 1.80 30.91 14.90
N GLU A 85 2.22 29.80 14.30
CA GLU A 85 1.77 28.45 14.65
C GLU A 85 2.19 28.07 16.07
N ILE A 86 3.41 28.42 16.47
CA ILE A 86 3.90 28.21 17.84
C ILE A 86 3.04 29.02 18.83
N MET A 87 2.84 30.31 18.56
CA MET A 87 2.02 31.19 19.40
C MET A 87 0.57 30.71 19.49
N PHE A 88 0.02 30.17 18.40
CA PHE A 88 -1.31 29.57 18.41
C PHE A 88 -1.38 28.36 19.34
N LEU A 89 -0.41 27.43 19.28
CA LEU A 89 -0.37 26.26 20.15
C LEU A 89 -0.22 26.64 21.63
N ASP A 90 0.58 27.66 21.94
CA ASP A 90 0.69 28.20 23.30
C ASP A 90 -0.64 28.78 23.79
N SER A 91 -1.39 29.48 22.93
CA SER A 91 -2.70 30.01 23.28
C SER A 91 -3.75 28.92 23.56
N ILE A 92 -3.67 27.78 22.85
CA ILE A 92 -4.53 26.62 23.10
C ILE A 92 -4.19 26.01 24.45
N ARG A 93 -2.90 25.81 24.72
CA ARG A 93 -2.41 25.25 25.99
C ARG A 93 -2.80 26.12 27.19
N GLU A 94 -2.73 27.45 27.06
CA GLU A 94 -3.18 28.38 28.09
C GLU A 94 -4.68 28.23 28.37
N LYS A 95 -5.52 28.19 27.31
CA LYS A 95 -6.96 27.98 27.45
C LYS A 95 -7.31 26.65 28.12
N GLU A 96 -6.62 25.57 27.77
CA GLU A 96 -6.83 24.26 28.40
C GLU A 96 -6.49 24.29 29.90
N ALA A 97 -5.38 24.93 30.27
CA ALA A 97 -4.98 25.09 31.66
C ALA A 97 -5.97 25.96 32.46
N GLU A 98 -6.49 27.04 31.85
CA GLU A 98 -7.52 27.87 32.47
C GLU A 98 -8.83 27.12 32.68
N ALA A 99 -9.27 26.35 31.68
CA ALA A 99 -10.46 25.52 31.76
C ALA A 99 -10.33 24.45 32.86
N GLU A 100 -9.16 23.80 32.95
CA GLU A 100 -8.88 22.83 34.02
C GLU A 100 -8.88 23.50 35.40
N ARG A 101 -8.27 24.69 35.52
CA ARG A 101 -8.24 25.46 36.77
C ARG A 101 -9.66 25.83 37.21
N LEU A 102 -10.50 26.28 36.28
CA LEU A 102 -11.89 26.63 36.56
C LEU A 102 -12.69 25.41 37.00
N ARG A 103 -12.56 24.28 36.30
CA ARG A 103 -13.21 23.02 36.68
C ARG A 103 -12.80 22.60 38.08
N LYS A 104 -11.50 22.63 38.39
CA LYS A 104 -10.99 22.29 39.73
C LYS A 104 -11.50 23.22 40.82
N ALA A 105 -11.69 24.51 40.51
CA ALA A 105 -12.26 25.48 41.45
C ALA A 105 -13.74 25.18 41.72
N GLN A 106 -14.52 24.88 40.68
CA GLN A 106 -15.93 24.50 40.78
C GLN A 106 -16.09 23.19 41.57
N ASP A 107 -15.34 22.15 41.21
CA ASP A 107 -15.34 20.86 41.93
C ASP A 107 -14.97 21.06 43.41
N GLY A 108 -14.05 21.99 43.70
CA GLY A 108 -13.64 22.35 45.05
C GLY A 108 -14.75 23.04 45.86
N GLU A 109 -15.50 23.95 45.24
CA GLU A 109 -16.64 24.63 45.86
C GLU A 109 -17.77 23.64 46.17
N GLU A 110 -18.16 22.81 45.21
CA GLU A 110 -19.18 21.77 45.40
C GLU A 110 -18.81 20.79 46.54
N LEU A 111 -17.53 20.39 46.62
CA LEU A 111 -17.05 19.54 47.72
C LEU A 111 -17.08 20.21 49.09
N GLN A 112 -16.90 21.54 49.17
CA GLN A 112 -17.01 22.28 50.43
C GLN A 112 -18.47 22.43 50.85
N ASP A 113 -19.36 22.70 49.90
CA ASP A 113 -20.79 22.78 50.15
C ASP A 113 -21.39 21.43 50.57
N PHE A 114 -20.92 20.31 50.01
CA PHE A 114 -21.32 18.98 50.47
C PHE A 114 -20.86 18.65 51.89
N LYS A 115 -19.76 19.26 52.35
CA LYS A 115 -19.19 19.02 53.70
C LYS A 115 -19.82 19.88 54.80
N LYS A 116 -20.57 20.92 54.44
CA LYS A 116 -21.37 21.72 55.38
C LYS A 116 -22.67 21.02 55.73
#